data_AF-A0A428C8N6-F1
#
_entry.id   AF-A0A428C8N6-F1
#
_cell.length_a   1.000
_cell.length_b   1.000
_cell.length_c   1.000
_cell.angle_alpha   90.00
_cell.angle_beta   90.00
_cell.angle_gamma   90.00
#
_symmetry.space_group_name_H-M   'P 1'
#
loop_
_entity.id
_entity.type
_entity.pdbx_description
1 polymer ?
#
loop_
_entity_poly.entity_id
_entity_poly.type
_entity_poly.pdbx_seq_one_letter_code
_entity_poly.pdbx_strand_id
1 'polypeptide(L)'
;MKYISEKQFRFPEKKSLCLAGYCKPVKKANDYEFIKINSNGDSLKWSMDGEKFRNYANKSTEVGNVYDIHGFDIDFASIYIGKDIYLDETEKCIKVNKDNSFDTATKKGVDQIDEFVKNAYYILLTRAVYGQIVYIEDDKLREFLLKIFSADKN
;
A
#
# COMPACT_ATOMS: atom_id res chain seq x y z
N MET A 1 1.31 3.87 -10.32
CA MET A 1 0.37 4.90 -10.79
C MET A 1 -0.32 4.52 -12.10
N LYS A 2 0.40 4.21 -13.18
CA LYS A 2 -0.23 3.89 -14.48
C LYS A 2 -1.28 2.79 -14.41
N TYR A 3 -1.03 1.72 -13.66
CA TYR A 3 -1.97 0.59 -13.52
C TYR A 3 -3.37 1.02 -13.05
N ILE A 4 -3.48 1.74 -11.92
CA ILE A 4 -4.79 2.15 -11.38
C ILE A 4 -5.47 3.16 -12.31
N SER A 5 -4.75 4.15 -12.80
CA SER A 5 -5.32 5.13 -13.75
C SER A 5 -5.83 4.45 -15.03
N GLU A 6 -5.12 3.42 -15.53
CA GLU A 6 -5.57 2.62 -16.66
C GLU A 6 -6.84 1.83 -16.32
N LYS A 7 -6.92 1.18 -15.14
CA LYS A 7 -8.14 0.44 -14.75
C LYS A 7 -9.33 1.35 -14.52
N GLN A 8 -9.14 2.51 -13.88
CA GLN A 8 -10.18 3.54 -13.72
C GLN A 8 -10.68 4.05 -15.07
N PHE A 9 -9.80 4.22 -16.06
CA PHE A 9 -10.18 4.62 -17.42
C PHE A 9 -10.92 3.51 -18.17
N ARG A 10 -10.42 2.27 -18.12
CA ARG A 10 -10.98 1.13 -18.86
C ARG A 10 -12.28 0.59 -18.25
N PHE A 11 -12.41 0.67 -16.93
CA PHE A 11 -13.51 0.11 -16.13
C PHE A 11 -13.99 1.16 -15.11
N PRO A 12 -14.65 2.24 -15.56
CA PRO A 12 -15.04 3.36 -14.70
C PRO A 12 -16.04 3.01 -13.60
N GLU A 13 -16.76 1.89 -13.74
CA GLU A 13 -17.67 1.35 -12.74
C GLU A 13 -16.97 0.51 -11.66
N LYS A 14 -15.70 0.13 -11.88
CA LYS A 14 -14.92 -0.72 -10.99
C LYS A 14 -14.11 0.09 -9.98
N LYS A 15 -14.21 -0.26 -8.70
CA LYS A 15 -13.47 0.32 -7.57
C LYS A 15 -11.99 -0.05 -7.68
N SER A 16 -11.19 0.88 -8.16
CA SER A 16 -9.76 0.69 -8.43
C SER A 16 -8.93 1.63 -7.56
N LEU A 17 -8.20 1.10 -6.57
CA LEU A 17 -7.56 1.91 -5.53
C LEU A 17 -6.04 1.74 -5.45
N CYS A 18 -5.35 2.82 -5.10
CA CYS A 18 -3.97 2.77 -4.62
C CYS A 18 -3.97 2.57 -3.10
N LEU A 19 -3.21 1.60 -2.62
CA LEU A 19 -3.15 1.22 -1.22
C LEU A 19 -1.70 1.07 -0.75
N ALA A 20 -1.45 1.24 0.55
CA ALA A 20 -0.14 1.05 1.15
C ALA A 20 -0.24 0.60 2.61
N GLY A 21 0.77 -0.13 3.09
CA GLY A 21 1.01 -0.26 4.53
C GLY A 21 1.42 1.10 5.13
N TYR A 22 1.34 1.25 6.45
CA TYR A 22 1.76 2.47 7.16
C TYR A 22 3.28 2.65 7.16
N CYS A 23 3.88 2.78 5.99
CA CYS A 23 5.31 2.70 5.74
C CYS A 23 5.96 4.05 5.40
N LYS A 24 5.15 5.12 5.37
CA LYS A 24 5.61 6.50 5.15
C LYS A 24 5.03 7.42 6.24
N PRO A 25 5.78 8.42 6.69
CA PRO A 25 5.30 9.35 7.70
C PRO A 25 4.21 10.27 7.14
N VAL A 26 3.24 10.61 7.97
CA VAL A 26 2.37 11.77 7.73
C VAL A 26 3.04 12.96 8.45
N LYS A 27 3.72 13.82 7.69
CA LYS A 27 4.64 14.81 8.25
C LYS A 27 3.91 15.92 9.01
N LYS A 28 2.73 16.35 8.54
CA LYS A 28 1.88 17.39 9.17
C LYS A 28 0.40 17.16 8.85
N ALA A 29 -0.50 17.77 9.61
CA ALA A 29 -1.95 17.74 9.38
C ALA A 29 -2.42 18.27 8.01
N ASN A 30 -1.54 18.95 7.26
CA ASN A 30 -1.77 19.42 5.89
C ASN A 30 -0.70 18.92 4.89
N ASP A 31 0.25 18.08 5.33
CA ASP A 31 1.32 17.51 4.49
C ASP A 31 1.23 15.99 4.52
N TYR A 32 0.34 15.49 3.66
CA TYR A 32 0.06 14.07 3.44
C TYR A 32 0.87 13.47 2.30
N GLU A 33 1.97 14.12 1.90
CA GLU A 33 2.85 13.60 0.85
C GLU A 33 3.29 12.17 1.20
N PHE A 34 2.90 11.22 0.36
CA PHE A 34 3.31 9.82 0.44
C PHE A 34 4.66 9.65 -0.25
N ILE A 35 4.71 9.95 -1.56
CA ILE A 35 5.90 9.81 -2.42
C ILE A 35 5.86 10.86 -3.53
N LYS A 36 7.03 11.45 -3.81
CA LYS A 36 7.25 12.25 -5.02
C LYS A 36 7.49 11.35 -6.22
N ILE A 37 6.69 11.51 -7.26
CA ILE A 37 6.77 10.70 -8.49
C ILE A 37 7.77 11.33 -9.47
N ASN A 38 7.74 12.66 -9.62
CA ASN A 38 8.56 13.38 -10.59
C ASN A 38 9.27 14.58 -9.95
N SER A 39 10.40 15.01 -10.52
CA SER A 39 11.08 16.27 -10.19
C SER A 39 10.20 17.51 -10.44
N ASN A 40 9.13 17.36 -11.21
CA ASN A 40 8.17 18.41 -11.57
C ASN A 40 7.14 18.70 -10.45
N GLY A 41 7.15 17.95 -9.34
CA GLY A 41 6.31 18.20 -8.18
C GLY A 41 5.08 17.30 -8.03
N ASP A 42 4.86 16.36 -8.95
CA ASP A 42 3.79 15.37 -8.80
C ASP A 42 4.07 14.48 -7.59
N SER A 43 3.11 14.43 -6.65
CA SER A 43 3.18 13.62 -5.45
C SER A 43 1.92 12.79 -5.27
N LEU A 44 2.10 11.56 -4.82
CA LEU A 44 1.04 10.80 -4.19
C LEU A 44 0.79 11.34 -2.79
N LYS A 45 -0.47 11.32 -2.38
CA LYS A 45 -0.88 11.74 -1.04
C LYS A 45 -1.65 10.63 -0.36
N TRP A 46 -1.46 10.49 0.95
CA TRP A 46 -2.34 9.70 1.79
C TRP A 46 -3.77 10.21 1.69
N SER A 47 -4.74 9.29 1.78
CA SER A 47 -6.13 9.70 1.95
C SER A 47 -6.35 10.36 3.31
N MET A 48 -7.17 11.40 3.32
CA MET A 48 -7.54 12.16 4.52
C MET A 48 -8.94 11.82 5.03
N ASP A 49 -9.74 11.19 4.18
CA ASP A 49 -11.16 10.92 4.43
C ASP A 49 -11.50 9.55 3.83
N GLY A 50 -11.43 8.51 4.67
CA GLY A 50 -11.67 7.14 4.25
C GLY A 50 -13.06 6.94 3.65
N GLU A 51 -14.08 7.70 4.07
CA GLU A 51 -15.42 7.59 3.50
C GLU A 51 -15.44 8.13 2.06
N LYS A 52 -14.89 9.33 1.83
CA LYS A 52 -14.76 9.88 0.48
C LYS A 52 -13.87 9.00 -0.39
N PHE A 53 -12.76 8.50 0.16
CA PHE A 53 -11.86 7.60 -0.55
C PHE A 53 -12.60 6.38 -1.12
N ARG A 54 -13.47 5.76 -0.30
CA ARG A 54 -14.32 4.64 -0.71
C ARG A 54 -15.37 5.04 -1.73
N ASN A 55 -16.07 6.16 -1.49
CA ASN A 55 -17.16 6.61 -2.35
C ASN A 55 -16.66 7.06 -3.73
N TYR A 56 -15.42 7.57 -3.81
CA TYR A 56 -14.77 8.02 -5.04
C TYR A 56 -13.68 7.05 -5.52
N ALA A 57 -13.76 5.77 -5.14
CA ALA A 57 -12.71 4.80 -5.39
C ALA A 57 -12.34 4.66 -6.89
N ASN A 58 -13.31 4.80 -7.79
CA ASN A 58 -13.07 4.75 -9.25
C ASN A 58 -12.39 6.01 -9.83
N LYS A 59 -12.20 7.07 -9.04
CA LYS A 59 -11.59 8.34 -9.46
C LYS A 59 -10.48 8.81 -8.53
N SER A 60 -10.26 8.10 -7.42
CA SER A 60 -9.29 8.49 -6.41
C SER A 60 -7.87 8.39 -6.96
N THR A 61 -7.07 9.43 -6.70
CA THR A 61 -5.62 9.46 -6.94
C THR A 61 -4.83 9.40 -5.64
N GLU A 62 -5.53 9.30 -4.49
CA GLU A 62 -4.93 9.20 -3.17
C GLU A 62 -4.49 7.76 -2.87
N VAL A 63 -3.69 7.59 -1.83
CA VAL A 63 -3.25 6.30 -1.31
C VAL A 63 -4.00 6.02 -0.01
N GLY A 64 -4.78 4.95 -0.01
CA GLY A 64 -5.46 4.48 1.20
C GLY A 64 -4.60 3.51 2.00
N ASN A 65 -4.97 3.29 3.25
CA ASN A 65 -4.39 2.28 4.12
C ASN A 65 -5.45 1.23 4.51
N VAL A 66 -5.07 0.31 5.41
CA VAL A 66 -5.94 -0.79 5.86
C VAL A 66 -7.24 -0.31 6.52
N TYR A 67 -7.24 0.83 7.22
CA TYR A 67 -8.43 1.37 7.87
C TYR A 67 -9.40 2.01 6.87
N ASP A 68 -8.89 2.55 5.77
CA ASP A 68 -9.72 3.12 4.71
C ASP A 68 -10.51 2.04 3.97
N ILE A 69 -9.95 0.82 3.88
CA ILE A 69 -10.55 -0.29 3.14
C ILE A 69 -11.30 -1.32 4.00
N HIS A 70 -11.39 -1.10 5.31
CA HIS A 70 -11.89 -2.12 6.22
C HIS A 70 -13.34 -2.52 5.90
N GLY A 71 -13.57 -3.80 5.62
CA GLY A 71 -14.91 -4.38 5.45
C GLY A 71 -15.51 -4.32 4.04
N PHE A 72 -14.73 -4.03 2.99
CA PHE A 72 -15.19 -4.22 1.61
C PHE A 72 -14.09 -4.69 0.67
N ASP A 73 -14.50 -5.39 -0.38
CA ASP A 73 -13.64 -5.82 -1.47
C ASP A 73 -13.53 -4.73 -2.54
N ILE A 74 -12.38 -4.70 -3.21
CA ILE A 74 -12.10 -3.80 -4.33
C ILE A 74 -11.87 -4.59 -5.60
N ASP A 75 -12.13 -3.96 -6.74
CA ASP A 75 -12.04 -4.64 -8.03
C ASP A 75 -10.57 -4.76 -8.47
N PHE A 76 -9.83 -3.66 -8.41
CA PHE A 76 -8.41 -3.62 -8.73
C PHE A 76 -7.61 -2.85 -7.68
N ALA A 77 -6.38 -3.30 -7.40
CA ALA A 77 -5.51 -2.65 -6.42
C ALA A 77 -4.09 -2.42 -6.95
N SER A 78 -3.47 -1.32 -6.57
CA SER A 78 -2.01 -1.24 -6.53
C SER A 78 -1.56 -1.09 -5.10
N ILE A 79 -0.74 -2.02 -4.64
CA ILE A 79 -0.33 -2.11 -3.24
C ILE A 79 1.14 -1.72 -3.14
N TYR A 80 1.41 -0.72 -2.31
CA TYR A 80 2.75 -0.28 -1.99
C TYR A 80 3.21 -0.95 -0.69
N ILE A 81 4.24 -1.77 -0.82
CA ILE A 81 4.96 -2.40 0.27
C ILE A 81 6.23 -1.59 0.52
N GLY A 82 6.26 -0.91 1.67
CA GLY A 82 7.41 -0.10 2.06
C GLY A 82 8.45 -0.88 2.85
N LYS A 83 9.43 -0.15 3.39
CA LYS A 83 10.54 -0.72 4.19
C LYS A 83 10.15 -1.07 5.63
N ASP A 84 8.87 -1.03 5.97
CA ASP A 84 8.33 -1.56 7.23
C ASP A 84 8.25 -3.08 7.23
N ILE A 85 8.32 -3.73 6.06
CA ILE A 85 8.62 -5.16 5.94
C ILE A 85 9.82 -5.38 5.01
N TYR A 86 10.61 -6.40 5.31
CA TYR A 86 11.81 -6.74 4.55
C TYR A 86 12.09 -8.25 4.63
N LEU A 87 12.91 -8.73 3.70
CA LEU A 87 13.42 -10.11 3.76
C LEU A 87 14.69 -10.16 4.61
N ASP A 88 14.65 -10.95 5.68
CA ASP A 88 15.85 -11.37 6.39
C ASP A 88 16.48 -12.54 5.63
N GLU A 89 17.62 -12.32 4.99
CA GLU A 89 18.32 -13.35 4.22
C GLU A 89 18.98 -14.43 5.09
N THR A 90 19.27 -14.12 6.36
CA THR A 90 19.91 -15.05 7.29
C THR A 90 18.89 -16.07 7.76
N GLU A 91 17.74 -15.60 8.21
CA GLU A 91 16.64 -16.45 8.69
C GLU A 91 15.68 -16.88 7.58
N LYS A 92 15.83 -16.34 6.37
CA LYS A 92 14.99 -16.58 5.18
C LYS A 92 13.50 -16.35 5.46
N CYS A 93 13.19 -15.27 6.19
CA CYS A 93 11.83 -14.96 6.61
C CYS A 93 11.52 -13.47 6.43
N ILE A 94 10.22 -13.14 6.35
CA ILE A 94 9.77 -11.74 6.30
C ILE A 94 9.73 -11.20 7.73
N LYS A 95 10.48 -10.12 7.96
CA LYS A 95 10.53 -9.39 9.23
C LYS A 95 9.95 -7.99 9.10
N VAL A 96 9.57 -7.43 10.25
CA VAL A 96 9.05 -6.07 10.35
C VAL A 96 10.16 -5.15 10.83
N ASN A 97 10.30 -4.01 10.16
CA ASN A 97 11.14 -2.91 10.64
C ASN A 97 10.24 -1.86 11.30
N LYS A 98 10.21 -1.88 12.63
CA LYS A 98 9.39 -0.98 13.44
C LYS A 98 9.72 0.48 13.22
N ASP A 99 10.95 0.83 12.86
CA ASP A 99 11.37 2.22 12.64
C ASP A 99 10.77 2.80 11.36
N ASN A 100 10.43 1.93 10.40
CA ASN A 100 9.77 2.32 9.15
C ASN A 100 8.25 2.14 9.19
N SER A 101 7.68 1.66 10.30
CA SER A 101 6.23 1.62 10.52
C SER A 101 5.78 2.92 11.21
N PHE A 102 4.83 3.64 10.63
CA PHE A 102 4.36 4.94 11.10
C PHE A 102 2.94 4.90 11.67
N ASP A 103 2.40 3.70 11.89
CA ASP A 103 1.14 3.52 12.60
C ASP A 103 1.34 3.77 14.10
N THR A 104 1.09 5.02 14.50
CA THR A 104 1.21 5.46 15.90
C THR A 104 0.15 4.87 16.83
N ALA A 105 -1.01 4.47 16.31
CA ALA A 105 -2.06 3.86 17.12
C ALA A 105 -1.65 2.45 17.55
N THR A 106 -1.17 1.67 16.59
CA THR A 106 -0.66 0.31 16.85
C THR A 106 0.60 0.33 17.71
N LYS A 107 1.51 1.30 17.52
CA LYS A 107 2.75 1.41 18.32
C LYS A 107 2.53 1.66 19.81
N LYS A 108 1.45 2.35 20.20
CA LYS A 108 1.22 2.78 21.58
C LYS A 108 0.56 1.71 22.47
N GLY A 109 0.08 0.61 21.90
CA GLY A 109 -0.79 -0.33 22.61
C GLY A 109 -0.43 -1.80 22.49
N VAL A 110 0.67 -2.17 21.81
CA VAL A 110 0.93 -3.59 21.51
C VAL A 110 2.42 -3.96 21.56
N ASP A 111 2.73 -5.01 22.31
CA ASP A 111 4.05 -5.65 22.31
C ASP A 111 4.36 -6.36 20.97
N GLN A 112 3.32 -6.72 20.21
CA GLN A 112 3.37 -7.54 18.99
C GLN A 112 3.10 -6.76 17.70
N ILE A 113 3.64 -5.54 17.57
CA ILE A 113 3.52 -4.72 16.34
C ILE A 113 3.84 -5.49 15.03
N ASP A 114 4.72 -6.47 15.09
CA ASP A 114 5.09 -7.30 13.94
C ASP A 114 3.87 -8.01 13.33
N GLU A 115 3.00 -8.56 14.18
CA GLU A 115 1.78 -9.24 13.74
C GLU A 115 0.78 -8.25 13.13
N PHE A 116 0.65 -7.07 13.70
CA PHE A 116 -0.24 -6.03 13.18
C PHE A 116 0.19 -5.54 11.80
N VAL A 117 1.49 -5.26 11.60
CA VAL A 117 2.01 -4.86 10.29
C VAL A 117 1.80 -5.96 9.26
N LYS A 118 2.10 -7.22 9.60
CA LYS A 118 1.88 -8.37 8.71
C LYS A 118 0.40 -8.56 8.39
N ASN A 119 -0.48 -8.41 9.38
CA ASN A 119 -1.93 -8.55 9.20
C ASN A 119 -2.49 -7.41 8.34
N ALA A 120 -1.99 -6.18 8.47
CA ALA A 120 -2.36 -5.08 7.60
C ALA A 120 -2.05 -5.43 6.13
N TYR A 121 -0.83 -5.91 5.84
CA TYR A 121 -0.48 -6.35 4.50
C TYR A 121 -1.30 -7.55 4.01
N TYR A 122 -1.57 -8.52 4.88
CA TYR A 122 -2.47 -9.64 4.56
C TYR A 122 -3.84 -9.13 4.10
N ILE A 123 -4.44 -8.19 4.84
CA ILE A 123 -5.70 -7.56 4.45
C ILE A 123 -5.55 -6.89 3.08
N LEU A 124 -4.57 -5.98 2.90
CA LEU A 124 -4.39 -5.25 1.64
C LEU A 124 -4.26 -6.19 0.43
N LEU A 125 -3.43 -7.24 0.56
CA LEU A 125 -3.11 -8.19 -0.51
C LEU A 125 -4.23 -9.18 -0.83
N THR A 126 -5.30 -9.22 -0.04
CA THR A 126 -6.42 -10.18 -0.18
C THR A 126 -7.77 -9.53 -0.47
N ARG A 127 -7.84 -8.20 -0.66
CA ARG A 127 -9.09 -7.48 -0.97
C ARG A 127 -9.39 -7.32 -2.46
N ALA A 128 -8.40 -7.48 -3.35
CA ALA A 128 -8.58 -7.26 -4.78
C ALA A 128 -9.18 -8.48 -5.48
N VAL A 129 -10.34 -8.29 -6.14
CA VAL A 129 -11.11 -9.39 -6.76
C VAL A 129 -10.60 -9.76 -8.14
N TYR A 130 -10.32 -8.77 -9.00
CA TYR A 130 -9.95 -9.04 -10.40
C TYR A 130 -8.45 -9.00 -10.65
N GLY A 131 -7.71 -8.20 -9.90
CA GLY A 131 -6.26 -8.17 -10.04
C GLY A 131 -5.58 -7.06 -9.26
N GLN A 132 -4.32 -7.29 -8.93
CA GLN A 132 -3.50 -6.33 -8.23
C GLN A 132 -2.08 -6.30 -8.76
N ILE A 133 -1.44 -5.14 -8.62
CA ILE A 133 0.00 -4.99 -8.78
C ILE A 133 0.61 -4.61 -7.44
N VAL A 134 1.82 -5.08 -7.18
CA VAL A 134 2.55 -4.78 -5.94
C VAL A 134 3.84 -4.05 -6.29
N TYR A 135 4.08 -2.93 -5.62
CA TYR A 135 5.36 -2.23 -5.61
C TYR A 135 6.07 -2.54 -4.30
N ILE A 136 7.37 -2.85 -4.35
CA ILE A 136 8.16 -3.27 -3.19
C ILE A 136 9.41 -2.41 -3.09
N GLU A 137 9.59 -1.73 -1.95
CA GLU A 137 10.77 -0.91 -1.66
C GLU A 137 12.01 -1.70 -1.26
N ASP A 138 11.86 -2.82 -0.55
CA ASP A 138 12.98 -3.64 -0.13
C ASP A 138 13.47 -4.48 -1.31
N ASP A 139 14.71 -4.23 -1.77
CA ASP A 139 15.25 -4.85 -2.97
C ASP A 139 15.34 -6.38 -2.84
N LYS A 140 15.70 -6.88 -1.64
CA LYS A 140 15.84 -8.31 -1.36
C LYS A 140 14.49 -9.02 -1.39
N LEU A 141 13.48 -8.44 -0.73
CA LEU A 141 12.11 -8.95 -0.77
C LEU A 141 11.56 -8.93 -2.21
N ARG A 142 11.83 -7.86 -2.97
CA ARG A 142 11.43 -7.76 -4.38
C ARG A 142 12.06 -8.87 -5.21
N GLU A 143 13.37 -9.06 -5.13
CA GLU A 143 14.08 -10.11 -5.85
C GLU A 143 13.61 -11.51 -5.46
N PHE A 144 13.32 -11.73 -4.19
CA PHE A 144 12.75 -12.99 -3.72
C PHE A 144 11.36 -13.25 -4.31
N LEU A 145 10.46 -12.26 -4.26
CA LEU A 145 9.12 -12.41 -4.82
C LEU A 145 9.14 -12.57 -6.34
N LEU A 146 10.09 -11.95 -7.05
CA LEU A 146 10.26 -12.11 -8.49
C LEU A 146 10.70 -13.52 -8.91
N LYS A 147 11.28 -14.31 -8.00
CA LYS A 147 11.59 -15.73 -8.24
C LYS A 147 10.34 -16.62 -8.17
N ILE A 148 9.28 -16.14 -7.53
CA ILE A 148 8.02 -16.87 -7.31
C ILE A 148 6.95 -16.39 -8.29
N PHE A 149 6.84 -15.07 -8.45
CA PHE A 149 5.89 -14.39 -9.33
C PHE A 149 6.67 -13.71 -10.46
N SER A 150 6.35 -14.03 -11.70
CA SER A 150 6.96 -13.32 -12.84
C SER A 150 6.59 -11.83 -12.80
N ALA A 151 7.55 -10.96 -13.07
CA ALA A 151 7.28 -9.52 -13.21
C ALA A 151 6.24 -9.26 -14.31
N ASP A 152 5.35 -8.30 -14.07
CA ASP A 152 4.53 -7.76 -15.15
C ASP A 152 5.46 -7.12 -16.19
N LYS A 153 5.25 -7.42 -17.47
CA LYS A 153 6.05 -6.92 -18.59
C LYS A 153 5.48 -5.64 -19.19
N ASN A 154 4.38 -5.11 -18.63
CA ASN A 154 3.58 -4.01 -19.16
C ASN A 154 3.89 -2.66 -18.49
#